data_AF-A0A1S1KKT8-F1
#
_entry.id   AF-A0A1S1KKT8-F1
#
_cell.length_a   1.000
_cell.length_b   1.000
_cell.length_c   1.000
_cell.angle_alpha   90.00
_cell.angle_beta   90.00
_cell.angle_gamma   90.00
#
_symmetry.space_group_name_H-M   'P 1'
#
loop_
_entity.id
_entity.type
_entity.pdbx_description
1 polymer ?
#
loop_
_entity_poly.entity_id
_entity_poly.type
_entity_poly.pdbx_seq_one_letter_code
_entity_poly.pdbx_strand_id
1 'polypeptide(L)'
;MSGAAQNRQGAATRLRLVKAAERLFAAQGVDAVSVRAVNAAAGLGAASVHYHFGSKDELLRAVLTDIGAPVRDEIAANVAVLAADPVAPGPDALVRAVTEPYLKLLLRHRVRGMRWIKIIAQISQEDNPVLLDTEQHLPDELFAQVQRAFPDSDPARLELRWAISIMNFIQALSRADEWRRNGSRLDETELRDFYDDLVRFVVGGVDRLLGS
;
A
#
# COMPACT_ATOMS: atom_id res chain seq x y z
N MET A 1 -17.85 34.41 10.41
CA MET A 1 -18.37 33.23 9.67
C MET A 1 -17.67 32.95 8.33
N SER A 2 -16.72 33.78 7.85
CA SER A 2 -16.08 33.63 6.52
C SER A 2 -14.98 32.54 6.43
N GLY A 3 -14.17 32.36 7.47
CA GLY A 3 -13.03 31.43 7.45
C GLY A 3 -13.40 29.94 7.36
N ALA A 4 -14.51 29.52 7.98
CA ALA A 4 -14.95 28.12 7.95
C ALA A 4 -15.53 27.69 6.60
N ALA A 5 -16.03 28.63 5.79
CA ALA A 5 -16.50 28.34 4.42
C ALA A 5 -15.32 28.25 3.44
N GLN A 6 -14.36 29.18 3.54
CA GLN A 6 -13.13 29.18 2.73
C GLN A 6 -12.27 27.93 3.00
N ASN A 7 -12.13 27.52 4.27
CA ASN A 7 -11.40 26.31 4.62
C ASN A 7 -12.05 25.03 4.04
N ARG A 8 -13.39 24.94 4.09
CA ARG A 8 -14.15 23.83 3.46
C ARG A 8 -13.97 23.77 1.95
N GLN A 9 -13.96 24.93 1.28
CA GLN A 9 -13.76 25.00 -0.17
C GLN A 9 -12.33 24.63 -0.58
N GLY A 10 -11.33 25.03 0.21
CA GLY A 10 -9.95 24.60 0.06
C GLY A 10 -9.78 23.08 0.20
N ALA A 11 -10.38 22.50 1.25
CA ALA A 11 -10.36 21.06 1.48
C ALA A 11 -11.04 20.27 0.36
N ALA A 12 -12.19 20.73 -0.15
CA ALA A 12 -12.88 20.10 -1.27
C ALA A 12 -12.05 20.12 -2.56
N THR A 13 -11.37 21.25 -2.84
CA THR A 13 -10.47 21.39 -3.99
C THR A 13 -9.26 20.46 -3.86
N ARG A 14 -8.64 20.40 -2.68
CA ARG A 14 -7.54 19.48 -2.37
C ARG A 14 -7.94 18.02 -2.62
N LEU A 15 -9.12 17.61 -2.16
CA LEU A 15 -9.63 16.26 -2.36
C LEU A 15 -9.90 15.93 -3.84
N ARG A 16 -10.35 16.90 -4.65
CA ARG A 16 -10.51 16.71 -6.10
C ARG A 16 -9.18 16.40 -6.78
N LEU A 17 -8.12 17.10 -6.40
CA LEU A 17 -6.77 16.86 -6.91
C LEU A 17 -6.26 15.48 -6.51
N VAL A 18 -6.40 15.09 -5.24
CA VAL A 18 -6.03 13.74 -4.77
C VAL A 18 -6.76 12.65 -5.56
N LYS A 19 -8.08 12.76 -5.73
CA LYS A 19 -8.87 11.77 -6.49
C LYS A 19 -8.55 11.75 -7.99
N ALA A 20 -8.13 12.86 -8.57
CA ALA A 20 -7.68 12.91 -9.97
C ALA A 20 -6.30 12.24 -10.11
N ALA A 21 -5.38 12.56 -9.20
CA ALA A 21 -4.05 11.98 -9.15
C ALA A 21 -4.09 10.47 -8.93
N GLU A 22 -4.84 9.97 -7.94
CA GLU A 22 -5.05 8.53 -7.68
C GLU A 22 -5.44 7.77 -8.95
N ARG A 23 -6.42 8.30 -9.71
CA ARG A 23 -6.90 7.68 -10.94
C ARG A 23 -5.82 7.61 -12.01
N LEU A 24 -5.08 8.71 -12.20
CA LEU A 24 -4.07 8.81 -13.23
C LEU A 24 -2.84 7.96 -12.88
N PHE A 25 -2.34 8.06 -11.64
CA PHE A 25 -1.19 7.29 -11.18
C PHE A 25 -1.45 5.78 -11.29
N ALA A 26 -2.58 5.30 -10.79
CA ALA A 26 -2.91 3.87 -10.89
C ALA A 26 -3.05 3.36 -12.34
N ALA A 27 -3.42 4.23 -13.28
CA ALA A 27 -3.64 3.84 -14.68
C ALA A 27 -2.40 3.96 -15.57
N GLN A 28 -1.52 4.93 -15.28
CA GLN A 28 -0.43 5.32 -16.18
C GLN A 28 0.96 5.20 -15.55
N GLY A 29 1.03 4.95 -14.24
CA GLY A 29 2.27 5.05 -13.46
C GLY A 29 2.45 6.45 -12.88
N VAL A 30 3.11 6.55 -11.74
CA VAL A 30 3.38 7.83 -11.08
C VAL A 30 4.24 8.70 -11.99
N ASP A 31 5.37 8.20 -12.49
CA ASP A 31 6.34 8.97 -13.27
C ASP A 31 5.77 9.55 -14.57
N ALA A 32 4.96 8.78 -15.30
CA ALA A 32 4.37 9.20 -16.56
C ALA A 32 3.35 10.36 -16.42
N VAL A 33 2.79 10.57 -15.22
CA VAL A 33 1.72 11.56 -15.02
C VAL A 33 2.29 12.93 -14.66
N SER A 34 1.94 13.95 -15.44
CA SER A 34 2.33 15.34 -15.17
C SER A 34 1.35 16.05 -14.22
N VAL A 35 1.85 17.06 -13.49
CA VAL A 35 1.02 17.96 -12.67
C VAL A 35 -0.08 18.64 -13.49
N ARG A 36 0.23 19.03 -14.74
CA ARG A 36 -0.73 19.61 -15.67
C ARG A 36 -1.87 18.65 -15.99
N ALA A 37 -1.57 17.37 -16.22
CA ALA A 37 -2.58 16.35 -16.47
C ALA A 37 -3.50 16.18 -15.25
N VAL A 38 -2.96 16.20 -14.03
CA VAL A 38 -3.77 16.14 -12.80
C VAL A 38 -4.69 17.35 -12.69
N ASN A 39 -4.18 18.57 -12.88
CA ASN A 39 -4.99 19.80 -12.83
C ASN A 39 -6.15 19.75 -13.84
N ALA A 40 -5.86 19.34 -15.07
CA ALA A 40 -6.86 19.19 -16.12
C ALA A 40 -7.91 18.12 -15.76
N ALA A 41 -7.49 16.93 -15.31
CA ALA A 41 -8.39 15.85 -14.90
C ALA A 41 -9.22 16.19 -13.64
N ALA A 42 -8.73 17.10 -12.81
CA ALA A 42 -9.46 17.64 -11.68
C ALA A 42 -10.39 18.79 -12.08
N GLY A 43 -10.32 19.32 -13.30
CA GLY A 43 -11.08 20.48 -13.77
C GLY A 43 -10.69 21.77 -13.06
N LEU A 44 -9.40 21.95 -12.78
CA LEU A 44 -8.84 23.07 -12.02
C LEU A 44 -7.75 23.80 -12.83
N GLY A 45 -7.37 24.99 -12.37
CA GLY A 45 -6.37 25.82 -13.02
C GLY A 45 -4.99 25.16 -13.05
N ALA A 46 -4.15 25.57 -14.01
CA ALA A 46 -2.83 24.98 -14.25
C ALA A 46 -1.85 25.07 -13.06
N ALA A 47 -2.12 25.94 -12.08
CA ALA A 47 -1.30 26.13 -10.88
C ALA A 47 -1.88 25.42 -9.63
N SER A 48 -3.01 24.72 -9.72
CA SER A 48 -3.74 24.26 -8.52
C SER A 48 -2.98 23.23 -7.68
N VAL A 49 -2.30 22.25 -8.28
CA VAL A 49 -1.41 21.34 -7.53
C VAL A 49 -0.29 22.10 -6.83
N HIS A 50 0.43 22.98 -7.54
CA HIS A 50 1.51 23.77 -6.94
C HIS A 50 1.00 24.62 -5.78
N TYR A 51 -0.19 25.22 -5.92
CA TYR A 51 -0.82 26.01 -4.87
C TYR A 51 -1.23 25.17 -3.65
N HIS A 52 -1.78 23.96 -3.83
CA HIS A 52 -2.32 23.15 -2.74
C HIS A 52 -1.34 22.15 -2.10
N PHE A 53 -0.28 21.76 -2.82
CA PHE A 53 0.67 20.73 -2.40
C PHE A 53 2.13 21.16 -2.57
N GLY A 54 2.42 22.18 -3.38
CA GLY A 54 3.80 22.57 -3.71
C GLY A 54 4.41 21.72 -4.82
N SER A 55 4.43 20.39 -4.66
CA SER A 55 5.07 19.45 -5.59
C SER A 55 4.19 18.26 -5.97
N LYS A 56 4.64 17.48 -6.97
CA LYS A 56 4.04 16.19 -7.34
C LYS A 56 4.24 15.14 -6.24
N ASP A 57 5.37 15.17 -5.54
CA ASP A 57 5.71 14.25 -4.46
C ASP A 57 4.80 14.46 -3.25
N GLU A 58 4.52 15.72 -2.89
CA GLU A 58 3.56 16.03 -1.81
C GLU A 58 2.12 15.67 -2.18
N LEU A 59 1.77 15.77 -3.47
CA LEU A 59 0.51 15.24 -3.98
C LEU A 59 0.49 13.70 -3.92
N LEU A 60 1.58 13.02 -4.27
CA LEU A 60 1.70 11.57 -4.16
C LEU A 60 1.56 11.13 -2.70
N ARG A 61 2.26 11.78 -1.76
CA ARG A 61 2.13 11.55 -0.32
C ARG A 61 0.68 11.70 0.12
N ALA A 62 -0.03 12.72 -0.35
CA ALA A 62 -1.44 12.90 -0.06
C ALA A 62 -2.32 11.77 -0.65
N VAL A 63 -1.99 11.25 -1.82
CA VAL A 63 -2.67 10.09 -2.43
C VAL A 63 -2.43 8.82 -1.61
N LEU A 64 -1.17 8.57 -1.20
CA LEU A 64 -0.81 7.41 -0.40
C LEU A 64 -1.47 7.44 0.97
N THR A 65 -1.57 8.61 1.59
CA THR A 65 -2.13 8.75 2.94
C THR A 65 -3.66 8.78 2.99
N ASP A 66 -4.36 9.25 1.95
CA ASP A 66 -5.83 9.45 1.97
C ASP A 66 -6.61 8.20 2.36
N ILE A 67 -6.28 7.05 1.77
CA ILE A 67 -6.89 5.75 2.12
C ILE A 67 -5.89 4.72 2.65
N GLY A 68 -4.59 5.00 2.55
CA GLY A 68 -3.53 4.09 3.02
C GLY A 68 -3.11 4.32 4.47
N ALA A 69 -3.43 5.47 5.09
CA ALA A 69 -3.08 5.69 6.50
C ALA A 69 -3.65 4.60 7.44
N PRO A 70 -4.94 4.19 7.34
CA PRO A 70 -5.44 3.10 8.15
C PRO A 70 -4.73 1.76 7.92
N VAL A 71 -4.27 1.49 6.70
CA VAL A 71 -3.52 0.26 6.38
C VAL A 71 -2.19 0.27 7.11
N ARG A 72 -1.40 1.35 6.97
CA ARG A 72 -0.12 1.51 7.68
C ARG A 72 -0.31 1.44 9.20
N ASP A 73 -1.29 2.17 9.74
CA ASP A 73 -1.53 2.22 11.18
C ASP A 73 -1.90 0.84 11.74
N GLU A 74 -2.66 0.04 10.98
CA GLU A 74 -3.01 -1.32 11.36
C GLU A 74 -1.82 -2.29 11.25
N ILE A 75 -0.98 -2.17 10.22
CA ILE A 75 0.28 -2.95 10.15
C ILE A 75 1.18 -2.62 11.34
N ALA A 76 1.36 -1.34 11.66
CA ALA A 76 2.14 -0.91 12.81
C ALA A 76 1.58 -1.44 14.13
N ALA A 77 0.26 -1.41 14.31
CA ALA A 77 -0.40 -1.98 15.47
C ALA A 77 -0.19 -3.51 15.57
N ASN A 78 -0.30 -4.23 14.45
CA ASN A 78 -0.05 -5.67 14.40
C ASN A 78 1.40 -5.99 14.77
N VAL A 79 2.36 -5.25 14.21
CA VAL A 79 3.80 -5.41 14.52
C VAL A 79 4.07 -5.12 16.00
N ALA A 80 3.47 -4.08 16.57
CA ALA A 80 3.60 -3.78 18.00
C ALA A 80 3.07 -4.91 18.89
N VAL A 81 1.98 -5.59 18.50
CA VAL A 81 1.47 -6.78 19.19
C VAL A 81 2.48 -7.92 19.14
N LEU A 82 3.08 -8.20 17.97
CA LEU A 82 4.11 -9.24 17.84
C LEU A 82 5.37 -8.92 18.66
N ALA A 83 5.78 -7.65 18.68
CA ALA A 83 6.93 -7.18 19.42
C ALA A 83 6.76 -7.28 20.94
N ALA A 84 5.53 -7.11 21.44
CA ALA A 84 5.21 -7.21 22.86
C ALA A 84 5.13 -8.66 23.38
N ASP A 85 4.89 -9.63 22.50
CA ASP A 85 4.89 -11.05 22.86
C ASP A 85 6.33 -11.56 23.03
N PRO A 86 6.72 -12.15 24.18
CA PRO A 86 8.04 -12.73 24.34
C PRO A 86 8.30 -13.93 23.42
N VAL A 87 7.25 -14.64 22.99
CA VAL A 87 7.35 -15.76 22.05
C VAL A 87 7.55 -15.22 20.64
N ALA A 88 8.52 -15.79 19.91
CA ALA A 88 8.73 -15.39 18.51
C ALA A 88 7.50 -15.71 17.67
N PRO A 89 7.08 -14.81 16.76
CA PRO A 89 5.92 -15.05 15.92
C PRO A 89 6.19 -16.16 14.90
N GLY A 90 5.17 -16.95 14.60
CA GLY A 90 5.23 -17.88 13.47
C GLY A 90 5.12 -17.17 12.11
N PRO A 91 5.48 -17.85 11.00
CA PRO A 91 5.40 -17.30 9.65
C PRO A 91 4.00 -16.78 9.26
N ASP A 92 2.94 -17.49 9.65
CA ASP A 92 1.55 -17.07 9.38
C ASP A 92 1.19 -15.75 10.06
N ALA A 93 1.60 -15.57 11.32
CA ALA A 93 1.35 -14.33 12.07
C ALA A 93 2.08 -13.14 11.44
N LEU A 94 3.35 -13.33 11.03
CA LEU A 94 4.13 -12.30 10.34
C LEU A 94 3.50 -11.87 9.02
N VAL A 95 3.12 -12.83 8.19
CA VAL A 95 2.49 -12.54 6.89
C VAL A 95 1.17 -11.82 7.10
N ARG A 96 0.29 -12.33 7.97
CA ARG A 96 -1.04 -11.73 8.21
C ARG A 96 -0.96 -10.34 8.82
N ALA A 97 0.02 -10.07 9.69
CA ALA A 97 0.25 -8.74 10.25
C ALA A 97 0.40 -7.66 9.17
N VAL A 98 0.98 -8.03 8.02
CA VAL A 98 1.16 -7.14 6.86
C VAL A 98 -0.01 -7.24 5.88
N THR A 99 -0.48 -8.44 5.56
CA THR A 99 -1.38 -8.66 4.42
C THR A 99 -2.85 -8.39 4.73
N GLU A 100 -3.32 -8.64 5.95
CA GLU A 100 -4.75 -8.51 6.31
C GLU A 100 -5.28 -7.07 6.18
N PRO A 101 -4.50 -6.03 6.54
CA PRO A 101 -4.90 -4.64 6.29
C PRO A 101 -5.20 -4.34 4.81
N TYR A 102 -4.53 -4.98 3.85
CA TYR A 102 -4.83 -4.85 2.42
C TYR A 102 -6.18 -5.48 2.06
N LEU A 103 -6.51 -6.64 2.64
CA LEU A 103 -7.84 -7.24 2.44
C LEU A 103 -8.93 -6.31 2.99
N LYS A 104 -8.77 -5.82 4.23
CA LYS A 104 -9.72 -4.88 4.86
C LYS A 104 -9.92 -3.62 4.00
N LEU A 105 -8.85 -3.08 3.43
CA LEU A 105 -8.92 -1.97 2.48
C LEU A 105 -9.77 -2.32 1.26
N LEU A 106 -9.56 -3.49 0.64
CA LEU A 106 -10.30 -3.90 -0.56
C LEU A 106 -11.77 -4.21 -0.28
N LEU A 107 -12.10 -4.73 0.90
CA LEU A 107 -13.47 -4.96 1.33
C LEU A 107 -14.21 -3.62 1.55
N ARG A 108 -13.54 -2.63 2.13
CA ARG A 108 -14.14 -1.31 2.43
C ARG A 108 -14.20 -0.38 1.23
N HIS A 109 -13.19 -0.42 0.37
CA HIS A 109 -12.95 0.56 -0.68
C HIS A 109 -12.60 -0.07 -2.03
N ARG A 110 -13.23 -1.21 -2.41
CA ARG A 110 -12.90 -2.03 -3.59
C ARG A 110 -12.18 -1.33 -4.74
N VAL A 111 -12.80 -0.31 -5.34
CA VAL A 111 -12.25 0.40 -6.52
C VAL A 111 -11.04 1.27 -6.16
N ARG A 112 -11.13 2.07 -5.09
CA ARG A 112 -10.03 2.96 -4.69
C ARG A 112 -8.87 2.19 -4.07
N GLY A 113 -9.18 1.19 -3.25
CA GLY A 113 -8.23 0.26 -2.67
C GLY A 113 -7.39 -0.42 -3.74
N MET A 114 -8.01 -0.96 -4.79
CA MET A 114 -7.27 -1.59 -5.89
C MET A 114 -6.34 -0.60 -6.62
N ARG A 115 -6.79 0.64 -6.84
CA ARG A 115 -5.92 1.69 -7.41
C ARG A 115 -4.74 2.01 -6.50
N TRP A 116 -4.98 2.13 -5.21
CA TRP A 116 -3.93 2.41 -4.23
C TRP A 116 -2.91 1.27 -4.18
N ILE A 117 -3.35 0.01 -4.15
CA ILE A 117 -2.45 -1.16 -4.20
C ILE A 117 -1.64 -1.17 -5.51
N LYS A 118 -2.25 -0.83 -6.65
CA LYS A 118 -1.52 -0.68 -7.92
C LYS A 118 -0.46 0.41 -7.86
N ILE A 119 -0.74 1.54 -7.20
CA ILE A 119 0.25 2.63 -7.04
C ILE A 119 1.41 2.15 -6.16
N ILE A 120 1.13 1.50 -5.02
CA ILE A 120 2.16 0.91 -4.17
C ILE A 120 3.02 -0.08 -4.97
N ALA A 121 2.38 -1.01 -5.67
CA ALA A 121 3.05 -2.01 -6.50
C ALA A 121 3.97 -1.39 -7.58
N GLN A 122 3.58 -0.26 -8.17
CA GLN A 122 4.40 0.48 -9.15
C GLN A 122 5.61 1.12 -8.48
N ILE A 123 5.40 1.91 -7.42
CA ILE A 123 6.47 2.72 -6.81
C ILE A 123 7.43 1.88 -5.95
N SER A 124 7.02 0.72 -5.46
CA SER A 124 7.90 -0.23 -4.78
C SER A 124 8.94 -0.85 -5.70
N GLN A 125 8.77 -0.80 -7.03
CA GLN A 125 9.78 -1.26 -8.00
C GLN A 125 10.83 -0.18 -8.32
N GLU A 126 10.56 1.07 -7.95
CA GLU A 126 11.33 2.26 -8.33
C GLU A 126 12.10 2.87 -7.15
N ASP A 127 12.12 2.20 -5.98
CA ASP A 127 12.68 2.71 -4.72
C ASP A 127 12.24 4.15 -4.40
N ASN A 128 10.94 4.42 -4.59
CA ASN A 128 10.43 5.78 -4.55
C ASN A 128 10.55 6.39 -3.13
N PRO A 129 11.23 7.56 -2.96
CA PRO A 129 11.50 8.13 -1.64
C PRO A 129 10.24 8.56 -0.89
N VAL A 130 9.14 8.85 -1.59
CA VAL A 130 7.86 9.22 -0.96
C VAL A 130 7.24 8.03 -0.22
N LEU A 131 7.39 6.81 -0.76
CA LEU A 131 6.92 5.60 -0.10
C LEU A 131 7.73 5.36 1.18
N LEU A 132 9.06 5.36 1.06
CA LEU A 132 9.98 5.14 2.19
C LEU A 132 9.70 6.13 3.34
N ASP A 133 9.54 7.42 3.04
CA ASP A 133 9.24 8.43 4.07
C ASP A 133 7.83 8.28 4.67
N THR A 134 6.89 7.67 3.95
CA THR A 134 5.54 7.41 4.47
C THR A 134 5.49 6.20 5.41
N GLU A 135 6.39 5.23 5.23
CA GLU A 135 6.49 4.02 6.05
C GLU A 135 7.34 4.20 7.32
N GLN A 136 8.20 5.22 7.37
CA GLN A 136 8.99 5.59 8.56
C GLN A 136 9.81 4.39 9.09
N HIS A 137 9.63 4.02 10.37
CA HIS A 137 10.38 2.95 11.05
C HIS A 137 9.72 1.57 10.90
N LEU A 138 8.53 1.49 10.28
CA LEU A 138 7.77 0.25 10.18
C LEU A 138 8.53 -0.89 9.50
N PRO A 139 9.32 -0.66 8.43
CA PRO A 139 10.13 -1.72 7.82
C PRO A 139 11.12 -2.35 8.81
N ASP A 140 11.80 -1.54 9.62
CA ASP A 140 12.79 -1.99 10.60
C ASP A 140 12.12 -2.78 11.75
N GLU A 141 11.01 -2.26 12.29
CA GLU A 141 10.25 -2.92 13.36
C GLU A 141 9.70 -4.28 12.93
N LEU A 142 9.16 -4.35 11.71
CA LEU A 142 8.67 -5.58 11.10
C LEU A 142 9.83 -6.55 10.85
N PHE A 143 10.94 -6.08 10.29
CA PHE A 143 12.09 -6.92 10.01
C PHE A 143 12.71 -7.51 11.28
N ALA A 144 12.72 -6.77 12.39
CA ALA A 144 13.10 -7.32 13.70
C ALA A 144 12.22 -8.51 14.11
N GLN A 145 10.92 -8.51 13.79
CA GLN A 145 10.05 -9.66 14.06
C GLN A 145 10.34 -10.84 13.12
N VAL A 146 10.71 -10.57 11.87
CA VAL A 146 11.17 -11.61 10.92
C VAL A 146 12.45 -12.26 11.44
N GLN A 147 13.41 -11.48 11.95
CA GLN A 147 14.64 -12.01 12.56
C GLN A 147 14.35 -12.87 13.80
N ARG A 148 13.37 -12.49 14.63
CA ARG A 148 12.95 -13.31 15.77
C ARG A 148 12.37 -14.65 15.35
N ALA A 149 11.61 -14.69 14.25
CA ALA A 149 11.01 -15.92 13.73
C ALA A 149 12.04 -16.85 13.06
N PHE A 150 13.13 -16.29 12.52
CA PHE A 150 14.17 -17.03 11.81
C PHE A 150 15.58 -16.67 12.33
N PRO A 151 15.89 -16.97 13.61
CA PRO A 151 17.10 -16.49 14.27
C PRO A 151 18.39 -17.10 13.72
N ASP A 152 18.30 -18.29 13.09
CA ASP A 152 19.45 -19.03 12.57
C ASP A 152 19.80 -18.66 11.10
N SER A 153 18.98 -17.81 10.48
CA SER A 153 19.13 -17.44 9.06
C SER A 153 20.07 -16.23 8.87
N ASP A 154 20.85 -16.24 7.78
CA ASP A 154 21.70 -15.11 7.39
C ASP A 154 20.86 -13.83 7.21
N PRO A 155 21.09 -12.75 7.99
CA PRO A 155 20.26 -11.54 7.97
C PRO A 155 20.11 -10.91 6.58
N ALA A 156 21.19 -10.86 5.79
CA ALA A 156 21.14 -10.25 4.46
C ALA A 156 20.26 -11.06 3.49
N ARG A 157 20.28 -12.39 3.60
CA ARG A 157 19.41 -13.27 2.81
C ARG A 157 17.97 -13.19 3.32
N LEU A 158 17.78 -13.08 4.62
CA LEU A 158 16.47 -12.98 5.26
C LEU A 158 15.73 -11.73 4.78
N GLU A 159 16.41 -10.58 4.75
CA GLU A 159 15.88 -9.31 4.26
C GLU A 159 15.40 -9.42 2.81
N LEU A 160 16.28 -9.90 1.92
CA LEU A 160 15.95 -10.09 0.50
C LEU A 160 14.78 -11.05 0.30
N ARG A 161 14.78 -12.20 1.00
CA ARG A 161 13.71 -13.21 0.89
C ARG A 161 12.38 -12.70 1.43
N TRP A 162 12.40 -11.94 2.52
CA TRP A 162 11.21 -11.28 3.05
C TRP A 162 10.65 -10.24 2.07
N ALA A 163 11.51 -9.36 1.55
CA ALA A 163 11.13 -8.36 0.57
C ALA A 163 10.50 -9.01 -0.69
N ILE A 164 11.08 -10.09 -1.20
CA ILE A 164 10.53 -10.86 -2.33
C ILE A 164 9.13 -11.41 -2.00
N SER A 165 8.94 -11.99 -0.82
CA SER A 165 7.64 -12.56 -0.41
C SER A 165 6.53 -11.51 -0.36
N ILE A 166 6.80 -10.35 0.27
CA ILE A 166 5.83 -9.26 0.38
C ILE A 166 5.60 -8.58 -0.97
N MET A 167 6.65 -8.36 -1.76
CA MET A 167 6.52 -7.81 -3.11
C MET A 167 5.65 -8.71 -4.00
N ASN A 168 5.88 -10.02 -3.97
CA ASN A 168 5.07 -10.97 -4.74
C ASN A 168 3.61 -10.95 -4.30
N PHE A 169 3.32 -10.83 -3.00
CA PHE A 169 1.96 -10.64 -2.48
C PHE A 169 1.32 -9.38 -3.06
N ILE A 170 1.97 -8.23 -2.93
CA ILE A 170 1.45 -6.93 -3.40
C ILE A 170 1.20 -6.98 -4.92
N GLN A 171 2.15 -7.54 -5.68
CA GLN A 171 2.07 -7.67 -7.13
C GLN A 171 0.90 -8.58 -7.55
N ALA A 172 0.77 -9.75 -6.93
CA ALA A 172 -0.35 -10.67 -7.18
C ALA A 172 -1.70 -10.01 -6.85
N LEU A 173 -1.81 -9.39 -5.68
CA LEU A 173 -3.05 -8.77 -5.23
C LEU A 173 -3.47 -7.59 -6.11
N SER A 174 -2.51 -6.79 -6.59
CA SER A 174 -2.77 -5.65 -7.47
C SER A 174 -3.42 -6.04 -8.81
N ARG A 175 -3.33 -7.32 -9.19
CA ARG A 175 -3.81 -7.87 -10.46
C ARG A 175 -4.93 -8.90 -10.29
N ALA A 176 -5.50 -9.04 -9.09
CA ALA A 176 -6.50 -10.06 -8.78
C ALA A 176 -7.69 -10.06 -9.75
N ASP A 177 -8.17 -8.87 -10.16
CA ASP A 177 -9.28 -8.74 -11.12
C ASP A 177 -8.90 -9.11 -12.57
N GLU A 178 -7.61 -9.06 -12.93
CA GLU A 178 -7.13 -9.33 -14.29
C GLU A 178 -7.02 -10.83 -14.59
N TRP A 179 -7.01 -11.67 -13.55
CA TRP A 179 -6.87 -13.12 -13.71
C TRP A 179 -8.18 -13.81 -14.09
N ARG A 180 -9.32 -13.12 -13.98
CA ARG A 180 -10.56 -13.62 -14.57
C ARG A 180 -10.51 -13.51 -16.09
N ARG A 181 -10.77 -14.63 -16.77
CA ARG A 181 -10.84 -14.70 -18.24
C ARG A 181 -11.87 -13.76 -18.86
N ASN A 182 -12.93 -13.41 -18.13
CA ASN A 182 -13.99 -12.51 -18.59
C ASN A 182 -13.74 -11.04 -18.20
N GLY A 183 -12.64 -10.74 -17.49
CA GLY A 183 -12.30 -9.39 -17.02
C GLY A 183 -13.25 -8.81 -15.96
N SER A 184 -14.18 -9.60 -15.41
CA SER A 184 -15.03 -9.13 -14.32
C SER A 184 -14.24 -9.07 -13.02
N ARG A 185 -14.62 -8.18 -12.12
CA ARG A 185 -13.99 -8.13 -10.79
C ARG A 185 -14.37 -9.37 -9.97
N LEU A 186 -13.52 -9.70 -9.01
CA LEU A 186 -13.91 -10.64 -7.95
C LEU A 186 -15.00 -10.00 -7.09
N ASP A 187 -16.04 -10.77 -6.76
CA ASP A 187 -16.97 -10.39 -5.71
C ASP A 187 -16.30 -10.50 -4.32
N GLU A 188 -17.06 -10.21 -3.26
CA GLU A 188 -16.51 -10.20 -1.90
C GLU A 188 -16.03 -11.58 -1.45
N THR A 189 -16.78 -12.64 -1.74
CA THR A 189 -16.42 -14.01 -1.35
C THR A 189 -15.22 -14.47 -2.14
N GLU A 190 -15.25 -14.29 -3.46
CA GLU A 190 -14.16 -14.64 -4.36
C GLU A 190 -12.86 -13.89 -3.98
N LEU A 191 -12.95 -12.64 -3.54
CA LEU A 191 -11.80 -11.87 -3.07
C LEU A 191 -11.19 -12.46 -1.79
N ARG A 192 -12.04 -12.88 -0.83
CA ARG A 192 -11.56 -13.49 0.41
C ARG A 192 -10.87 -14.82 0.13
N ASP A 193 -11.48 -15.67 -0.69
CA ASP A 193 -10.90 -16.94 -1.10
C ASP A 193 -9.55 -16.73 -1.81
N PHE A 194 -9.51 -15.78 -2.75
CA PHE A 194 -8.29 -15.38 -3.44
C PHE A 194 -7.19 -14.91 -2.49
N TYR A 195 -7.55 -14.06 -1.53
CA TYR A 195 -6.61 -13.58 -0.51
C TYR A 195 -6.10 -14.74 0.35
N ASP A 196 -6.97 -15.64 0.81
CA ASP A 196 -6.59 -16.75 1.68
C ASP A 196 -5.69 -17.77 0.96
N ASP A 197 -5.93 -18.01 -0.33
CA ASP A 197 -5.03 -18.81 -1.18
C ASP A 197 -3.67 -18.13 -1.35
N LEU A 198 -3.65 -16.82 -1.58
CA LEU A 198 -2.42 -16.05 -1.73
C LEU A 198 -1.61 -16.01 -0.43
N VAL A 199 -2.26 -15.82 0.72
CA VAL A 199 -1.60 -15.88 2.04
C VAL A 199 -1.02 -17.27 2.28
N ARG A 200 -1.77 -18.35 2.00
CA ARG A 200 -1.24 -19.72 2.13
C ARG A 200 0.00 -19.94 1.26
N PHE A 201 0.01 -19.43 0.03
CA PHE A 201 1.18 -19.49 -0.84
C PHE A 201 2.38 -18.72 -0.26
N VAL A 202 2.16 -17.49 0.19
CA VAL A 202 3.22 -16.63 0.77
C VAL A 202 3.76 -17.23 2.07
N VAL A 203 2.91 -17.73 2.96
CA VAL A 203 3.33 -18.39 4.21
C VAL A 203 4.17 -19.63 3.92
N GLY A 204 3.73 -20.50 3.00
CA GLY A 204 4.52 -21.68 2.62
C GLY A 204 5.85 -21.30 1.97
N GLY A 205 5.87 -20.23 1.17
CA GLY A 205 7.09 -19.65 0.61
C GLY A 205 8.02 -19.11 1.70
N VAL A 206 7.49 -18.36 2.66
CA VAL A 206 8.25 -17.78 3.78
C VAL A 206 8.85 -18.87 4.65
N ASP A 207 8.06 -19.87 5.05
CA ASP A 207 8.51 -21.00 5.87
C ASP A 207 9.66 -21.77 5.20
N ARG A 208 9.53 -22.06 3.89
CA ARG A 208 10.54 -22.80 3.13
C ARG A 208 11.76 -21.99 2.73
N LEU A 209 11.57 -20.72 2.33
CA LEU A 209 12.65 -19.87 1.87
C LEU A 209 13.42 -19.28 3.03
N LEU A 210 12.78 -18.90 4.13
CA LEU A 210 13.45 -18.22 5.25
C LEU A 210 13.92 -19.19 6.34
N GLY A 211 13.38 -20.42 6.42
CA GLY A 211 13.79 -21.45 7.38
C GLY A 211 15.00 -22.30 6.99
N SER A 212 15.79 -21.93 5.97
CA SER A 212 16.98 -22.66 5.51
C SER A 212 18.17 -21.78 5.11
#